data_AF-A0A4R1NIL0-F1
#
_entry.id   AF-A0A4R1NIL0-F1
#
_cell.length_a   1.000
_cell.length_b   1.000
_cell.length_c   1.000
_cell.angle_alpha   90.00
_cell.angle_beta   90.00
_cell.angle_gamma   90.00
#
_symmetry.space_group_name_H-M   'P 1'
#
loop_
_entity.id
_entity.type
_entity.pdbx_description
1 polymer ?
#
loop_
_entity_poly.entity_id
_entity_poly.type
_entity_poly.pdbx_seq_one_letter_code
_entity_poly.pdbx_strand_id
1 'polypeptide(L)'
;MLAPPIHCSRQRLAARILALTADTEVLPTAIPHVTLFRRPGPVAPQAVVYEPSLAIIAQGKKRTLVGNETYIHDDAHFLLTSIDLPTIAEVLDASRALRSKDTA
;
A
#
# COMPACT_ATOMS: atom_id res chain seq x y z
N MET A 1 18.04 10.94 -20.08
CA MET A 1 16.76 11.30 -19.42
C MET A 1 16.75 10.60 -18.06
N LEU A 2 17.09 11.31 -16.97
CA LEU A 2 17.13 10.74 -15.62
C LEU A 2 15.71 10.40 -15.18
N ALA A 3 15.50 9.18 -14.67
CA ALA A 3 14.21 8.79 -14.11
C ALA A 3 13.84 9.76 -12.97
N PRO A 4 12.57 10.20 -12.87
CA PRO A 4 12.16 11.06 -11.78
C PRO A 4 12.43 10.35 -10.45
N PRO A 5 12.84 11.09 -9.39
CA PRO A 5 13.05 10.49 -8.07
C PRO A 5 11.81 9.71 -7.65
N ILE A 6 12.00 8.53 -7.06
CA ILE A 6 10.94 7.54 -6.74
C ILE A 6 9.74 8.18 -6.04
N HIS A 7 9.98 9.21 -5.22
CA HIS A 7 8.95 9.95 -4.52
C HIS A 7 7.96 10.70 -5.44
N CYS A 8 8.42 11.31 -6.53
CA CYS A 8 7.56 11.97 -7.52
C CYS A 8 6.68 10.94 -8.25
N SER A 9 7.26 9.78 -8.57
CA SER A 9 6.52 8.66 -9.18
C SER A 9 5.44 8.10 -8.24
N ARG A 10 5.72 7.97 -6.94
CA ARG A 10 4.75 7.53 -5.92
C ARG A 10 3.59 8.51 -5.76
N GLN A 11 3.86 9.81 -5.67
CA GLN A 11 2.80 10.81 -5.58
C GLN A 11 1.88 10.81 -6.80
N ARG A 12 2.46 10.72 -8.00
CA ARG A 12 1.69 10.59 -9.24
C ARG A 12 0.83 9.32 -9.26
N LEU A 13 1.38 8.20 -8.80
CA LEU A 13 0.63 6.95 -8.68
C LEU A 13 -0.53 7.08 -7.71
N ALA A 14 -0.30 7.65 -6.51
CA ALA A 14 -1.34 7.87 -5.51
C ALA A 14 -2.47 8.76 -6.05
N ALA A 15 -2.14 9.86 -6.73
CA ALA A 15 -3.13 10.74 -7.35
C ALA A 15 -3.96 10.04 -8.43
N ARG A 16 -3.33 9.17 -9.24
CA ARG A 16 -4.04 8.36 -10.25
C ARG A 16 -4.97 7.34 -9.61
N ILE A 17 -4.51 6.63 -8.57
CA ILE A 17 -5.34 5.68 -7.83
C ILE A 17 -6.55 6.41 -7.25
N LEU A 18 -6.36 7.54 -6.58
CA LEU A 18 -7.44 8.33 -6.00
C LEU A 18 -8.49 8.73 -7.05
N ALA A 19 -8.05 9.22 -8.21
CA ALA A 19 -8.96 9.62 -9.29
C ALA A 19 -9.75 8.44 -9.87
N LEU A 20 -9.13 7.26 -10.01
CA LEU A 20 -9.79 6.07 -10.54
C LEU A 20 -10.72 5.40 -9.52
N THR A 21 -10.47 5.58 -8.23
CA THR A 21 -11.20 4.96 -7.11
C THR A 21 -12.18 5.93 -6.44
N ALA A 22 -12.69 6.92 -7.18
CA ALA A 22 -13.59 7.94 -6.65
C ALA A 22 -14.86 7.32 -6.03
N ASP A 23 -15.43 6.32 -6.69
CA ASP A 23 -16.71 5.70 -6.32
C ASP A 23 -16.58 4.26 -5.78
N THR A 24 -15.35 3.75 -5.61
CA THR A 24 -15.09 2.39 -5.10
C THR A 24 -13.79 2.32 -4.34
N GLU A 25 -13.71 1.45 -3.31
CA GLU A 25 -12.47 1.21 -2.56
C GLU A 25 -11.58 0.13 -3.19
N VAL A 26 -12.15 -0.69 -4.08
CA VAL A 26 -11.45 -1.76 -4.80
C VAL A 26 -11.81 -1.69 -6.27
N LEU A 27 -10.79 -1.56 -7.12
CA LEU A 27 -10.97 -1.44 -8.56
C LEU A 27 -10.05 -2.41 -9.30
N PRO A 28 -10.58 -3.52 -9.83
CA PRO A 28 -9.90 -4.30 -10.84
C PRO A 28 -9.61 -3.43 -12.07
N THR A 29 -8.41 -3.55 -12.65
CA THR A 29 -8.03 -2.75 -13.81
C THR A 29 -8.16 -3.54 -15.11
N ALA A 30 -8.00 -2.87 -16.25
CA ALA A 30 -7.88 -3.53 -17.55
C ALA A 30 -6.57 -4.34 -17.70
N ILE A 31 -5.60 -4.15 -16.79
CA ILE A 31 -4.37 -4.94 -16.75
C ILE A 31 -4.66 -6.20 -15.93
N PRO A 32 -4.49 -7.41 -16.50
CA PRO A 32 -4.71 -8.65 -15.78
C PRO A 32 -3.93 -8.71 -14.46
N HIS A 33 -4.59 -9.18 -13.40
CA HIS A 33 -4.02 -9.35 -12.05
C HIS A 33 -3.54 -8.05 -11.36
N VAL A 34 -3.92 -6.88 -11.87
CA VAL A 34 -3.68 -5.59 -11.22
C VAL A 34 -4.99 -5.02 -10.68
N THR A 35 -5.03 -4.85 -9.36
CA THR A 35 -6.16 -4.28 -8.63
C THR A 35 -5.70 -3.06 -7.84
N LEU A 36 -6.45 -1.97 -7.93
CA LEU A 36 -6.20 -0.76 -7.15
C LEU A 36 -7.04 -0.80 -5.88
N PHE A 37 -6.43 -0.41 -4.77
CA PHE A 37 -7.09 -0.32 -3.47
C PHE A 37 -6.99 1.10 -2.93
N ARG A 38 -8.09 1.62 -2.40
CA ARG A 38 -8.15 2.92 -1.72
C ARG A 38 -8.97 2.78 -0.45
N ARG A 39 -8.35 3.06 0.70
CA ARG A 39 -9.06 3.19 1.98
C ARG A 39 -9.14 4.67 2.36
N PRO A 40 -10.32 5.21 2.71
CA PRO A 40 -10.48 6.62 3.05
C PRO A 40 -9.88 6.97 4.41
N GLY A 41 -9.59 5.98 5.27
CA GLY A 41 -9.04 6.17 6.59
C GLY A 41 -8.44 4.86 7.14
N PRO A 42 -8.06 4.85 8.44
CA PRO A 42 -7.58 3.65 9.12
C PRO A 42 -8.62 2.52 9.06
N VAL A 43 -8.12 1.29 8.99
CA VAL A 43 -8.92 0.07 8.96
C VAL A 43 -8.40 -0.84 10.04
N ALA A 44 -9.29 -1.29 10.93
CA ALA A 44 -8.96 -2.18 12.04
C ALA A 44 -8.30 -3.49 11.55
N PRO A 45 -7.55 -4.20 12.42
CA PRO A 45 -6.93 -5.47 12.08
C PRO A 45 -7.93 -6.49 11.52
N GLN A 46 -7.61 -7.07 10.36
CA GLN A 46 -8.42 -8.07 9.67
C GLN A 46 -7.57 -9.28 9.27
N ALA A 47 -8.12 -10.47 9.42
CA ALA A 47 -7.50 -11.69 8.91
C ALA A 47 -7.58 -11.73 7.38
N VAL A 48 -6.44 -11.86 6.71
CA VAL A 48 -6.34 -11.87 5.25
C VAL A 48 -5.30 -12.90 4.82
N VAL A 49 -5.63 -13.71 3.82
CA VAL A 49 -4.65 -14.54 3.11
C VAL A 49 -4.21 -13.78 1.87
N TYR A 50 -2.92 -13.46 1.77
CA TYR A 50 -2.35 -12.90 0.53
C TYR A 50 -1.98 -14.05 -0.40
N GLU A 51 -2.59 -14.08 -1.58
CA GLU A 51 -2.11 -14.89 -2.70
C GLU A 51 -0.72 -14.41 -3.16
N PRO A 52 0.07 -15.23 -3.88
CA PRO A 52 1.35 -14.83 -4.45
C PRO A 52 1.24 -13.55 -5.28
N SER A 53 1.78 -12.45 -4.77
CA SER A 53 1.58 -11.12 -5.35
C SER A 53 2.63 -10.11 -4.90
N LEU A 54 2.68 -8.98 -5.59
CA LEU A 54 3.43 -7.79 -5.20
C LEU A 54 2.43 -6.69 -4.79
N ALA A 55 2.36 -6.40 -3.50
CA ALA A 55 1.57 -5.30 -2.97
C ALA A 55 2.43 -4.05 -2.78
N ILE A 56 1.97 -2.96 -3.40
CA ILE A 56 2.65 -1.68 -3.44
C ILE A 56 1.82 -0.64 -2.71
N ILE A 57 2.41 0.01 -1.70
CA ILE A 57 1.78 1.14 -1.02
C ILE A 57 2.13 2.43 -1.79
N ALA A 58 1.14 3.04 -2.44
CA ALA A 58 1.34 4.30 -3.15
C ALA A 58 1.38 5.50 -2.19
N GLN A 59 0.57 5.45 -1.13
CA GLN A 59 0.47 6.42 -0.04
C GLN A 59 -0.12 5.71 1.19
N GLY A 60 0.23 6.18 2.39
CA GLY A 60 -0.30 5.64 3.65
C GLY A 60 0.69 4.75 4.36
N LYS A 61 0.20 4.08 5.39
CA LYS A 61 0.95 3.14 6.21
C LYS A 61 0.06 1.95 6.56
N LYS A 62 0.57 0.76 6.30
CA LYS A 62 -0.09 -0.51 6.56
C LYS A 62 0.77 -1.35 7.50
N ARG A 63 0.12 -2.08 8.40
CA ARG A 63 0.73 -3.10 9.23
C ARG A 63 0.26 -4.48 8.77
N THR A 64 1.19 -5.42 8.67
CA THR A 64 0.93 -6.83 8.37
C THR A 64 1.60 -7.68 9.45
N LEU A 65 0.86 -8.60 10.07
CA LEU A 65 1.40 -9.59 10.99
C LEU A 65 1.47 -10.94 10.28
N VAL A 66 2.60 -11.61 10.40
CA VAL A 66 2.85 -12.96 9.87
C VAL A 66 3.32 -13.82 11.03
N GLY A 67 2.45 -14.71 11.53
CA GLY A 67 2.69 -15.38 12.80
C GLY A 67 2.90 -14.36 13.94
N ASN A 68 4.11 -14.34 14.50
CA ASN A 68 4.49 -13.43 15.60
C ASN A 68 5.27 -12.19 15.12
N GLU A 69 5.52 -12.07 13.82
CA GLU A 69 6.31 -10.98 13.26
C GLU A 69 5.41 -9.85 12.76
N THR A 70 5.84 -8.61 12.96
CA THR A 70 5.12 -7.41 12.50
C THR A 70 5.93 -6.67 11.45
N TYR A 71 5.30 -6.45 10.30
CA TYR A 71 5.84 -5.71 9.18
C TYR A 71 5.05 -4.42 8.98
N ILE A 72 5.78 -3.32 8.81
CA ILE A 72 5.22 -2.01 8.52
C ILE A 72 5.59 -1.65 7.09
N HIS A 73 4.58 -1.36 6.28
CA HIS A 73 4.73 -0.97 4.89
C HIS A 73 4.23 0.45 4.69
N ASP A 74 5.09 1.34 4.21
CA ASP A 74 4.77 2.70 3.77
C ASP A 74 5.16 2.90 2.29
N ASP A 75 5.20 4.14 1.80
CA ASP A 75 5.51 4.44 0.39
C ASP A 75 6.92 4.02 -0.07
N ALA A 76 7.80 3.66 0.87
CA ALA A 76 9.16 3.15 0.62
C ALA A 76 9.25 1.62 0.63
N HIS A 77 8.21 0.91 1.11
CA HIS A 77 8.24 -0.54 1.28
C HIS A 77 7.16 -1.21 0.41
N PHE A 78 7.43 -2.45 0.00
CA PHE A 78 6.46 -3.31 -0.66
C PHE A 78 6.38 -4.65 0.06
N LEU A 79 5.29 -5.38 -0.17
CA LEU A 79 5.14 -6.76 0.28
C LEU A 79 5.18 -7.66 -0.95
N LEU A 80 6.10 -8.62 -0.95
CA LEU A 80 6.20 -9.67 -1.98
C LEU A 80 5.90 -11.01 -1.33
N THR A 81 4.96 -11.75 -1.89
CA THR A 81 4.58 -13.10 -1.44
C THR A 81 4.72 -14.07 -2.61
N SER A 82 5.33 -15.24 -2.37
CA SER A 82 5.48 -16.32 -3.36
C SER A 82 4.58 -17.52 -3.08
N ILE A 83 3.91 -17.52 -1.93
CA ILE A 83 2.99 -18.56 -1.46
C ILE A 83 1.76 -17.87 -0.86
N ASP A 84 0.68 -18.63 -0.67
CA ASP A 84 -0.45 -18.17 0.12
C ASP A 84 0.01 -17.89 1.55
N LEU A 85 -0.12 -16.62 1.98
CA LEU A 85 0.39 -16.15 3.26
C LEU A 85 -0.77 -15.70 4.16
N PRO A 86 -1.12 -16.47 5.20
CA PRO A 86 -2.08 -16.05 6.22
C PRO A 86 -1.51 -14.92 7.06
N THR A 87 -2.25 -13.82 7.17
CA THR A 87 -1.81 -12.62 7.87
C THR A 87 -2.94 -11.96 8.66
N ILE A 88 -2.56 -11.05 9.55
CA ILE A 88 -3.45 -9.99 10.04
C ILE A 88 -2.99 -8.68 9.42
N ALA A 89 -3.88 -8.00 8.69
CA ALA A 89 -3.58 -6.75 8.01
C ALA A 89 -4.39 -5.59 8.61
N GLU A 90 -3.77 -4.41 8.69
CA GLU A 90 -4.37 -3.21 9.26
C GLU A 90 -3.87 -1.98 8.52
N VAL A 91 -4.77 -1.03 8.25
CA VAL A 91 -4.38 0.28 7.72
C VAL A 91 -4.23 1.23 8.89
N LEU A 92 -2.98 1.62 9.18
CA LEU A 92 -2.66 2.50 10.31
C LEU A 92 -2.99 3.96 9.98
N ASP A 93 -2.64 4.39 8.77
CA ASP A 93 -2.85 5.74 8.27
C ASP A 93 -3.11 5.69 6.76
N ALA A 94 -4.12 6.42 6.29
CA ALA A 94 -4.44 6.57 4.87
C ALA A 94 -3.83 7.85 4.27
N SER A 95 -3.28 8.72 5.12
CA SER A 95 -2.61 9.95 4.76
C SER A 95 -1.11 9.73 4.54
N ARG A 96 -0.45 10.72 3.91
CA ARG A 96 0.98 10.64 3.66
C ARG A 96 1.74 10.63 4.99
N ALA A 97 2.59 9.63 5.21
CA ALA A 97 3.55 9.67 6.30
C ALA A 97 4.43 10.92 6.15
N LEU A 98 4.22 11.91 7.01
CA LEU A 98 5.11 13.06 7.11
C LEU A 98 6.44 12.53 7.64
N ARG A 99 7.47 12.49 6.79
CA ARG A 99 8.84 12.31 7.29
C ARG A 99 9.12 13.47 8.24
N SER A 100 9.41 13.17 9.51
CA SER A 100 10.08 14.14 10.38
C SER A 100 11.40 14.46 9.72
N LYS A 101 11.49 15.65 9.13
CA LYS A 101 12.76 16.23 8.68
C LYS A 101 13.69 16.38 9.90
N ASP A 102 14.96 16.09 9.67
CA ASP A 102 16.10 16.83 10.22
C ASP A 102 16.06 17.09 11.73
N THR A 103 16.61 16.16 12.51
CA THR A 103 17.28 16.50 13.78
C THR A 103 18.71 15.99 13.71
N ALA A 104 19.53 16.71 12.94
CA ALA A 104 20.97 16.89 13.10
C ALA A 104 21.41 18.05 12.22
#